data_AF-A0A533XPD0-F1
#
_entry.id   AF-A0A533XPD0-F1
#
_cell.length_a   1.000
_cell.length_b   1.000
_cell.length_c   1.000
_cell.angle_alpha   90.00
_cell.angle_beta   90.00
_cell.angle_gamma   90.00
#
_symmetry.space_group_name_H-M   'P 1'
#
loop_
_entity.id
_entity.type
_entity.pdbx_description
1 polymer ?
#
loop_
_entity_poly.entity_id
_entity_poly.type
_entity_poly.pdbx_seq_one_letter_code
_entity_poly.pdbx_strand_id
1 'polypeptide(L)'
;MHKSSELRQIPVLSFLKDQDLKAPSEDITEAQYEKGQYIFKEGDPTECFHVLTKGAVKCVKSSQGGKEAVLKMLLPGDLFCCEAAVFDGKPHPGCAQPMGPVTV
;
A
#
# COMPACT_ATOMS: atom_id res chain seq x y z
N MET A 1 -2.68 -9.45 -20.31
CA MET A 1 -3.60 -9.76 -19.21
C MET A 1 -4.13 -8.43 -18.67
N HIS A 2 -5.44 -8.34 -18.43
CA HIS A 2 -6.19 -7.08 -18.35
C HIS A 2 -5.98 -6.29 -17.04
N LYS A 3 -4.83 -5.60 -16.91
CA LYS A 3 -4.52 -4.66 -15.80
C LYS A 3 -5.70 -3.71 -15.48
N SER A 4 -6.38 -3.21 -16.51
CA SER A 4 -7.45 -2.21 -16.39
C SER A 4 -8.69 -2.68 -15.61
N SER A 5 -8.98 -3.99 -15.58
CA SER A 5 -10.18 -4.54 -14.95
C SER A 5 -10.06 -4.64 -13.44
N GLU A 6 -8.86 -4.97 -12.95
CA GLU A 6 -8.55 -5.12 -11.51
C GLU A 6 -8.47 -3.74 -10.84
N LEU A 7 -8.00 -2.72 -11.56
CA LEU A 7 -7.94 -1.34 -11.08
C LEU A 7 -9.31 -0.75 -10.74
N ARG A 8 -10.37 -1.16 -11.45
CA ARG A 8 -11.74 -0.71 -11.16
C ARG A 8 -12.32 -1.27 -9.86
N GLN A 9 -11.75 -2.36 -9.35
CA GLN A 9 -12.17 -2.93 -8.06
C GLN A 9 -11.64 -2.11 -6.87
N ILE A 10 -10.71 -1.21 -7.13
CA ILE A 10 -10.12 -0.32 -6.13
C ILE A 10 -11.05 0.89 -5.98
N PRO A 11 -11.68 1.10 -4.81
CA PRO A 11 -12.72 2.12 -4.64
C PRO A 11 -12.27 3.54 -5.06
N VAL A 12 -11.02 3.91 -4.77
CA VAL A 12 -10.49 5.24 -5.14
C VAL A 12 -10.30 5.41 -6.64
N LEU A 13 -10.02 4.34 -7.38
CA LEU A 13 -9.84 4.36 -8.85
C LEU A 13 -11.15 4.09 -9.60
N SER A 14 -12.20 3.64 -8.92
CA SER A 14 -13.51 3.37 -9.52
C SER A 14 -14.18 4.62 -10.12
N PHE A 15 -13.78 5.81 -9.68
CA PHE A 15 -14.27 7.09 -10.18
C PHE A 15 -13.58 7.57 -11.47
N LEU A 16 -12.48 6.93 -11.87
CA LEU A 16 -11.73 7.30 -13.07
C LEU A 16 -12.40 6.72 -14.32
N LYS A 17 -12.54 7.54 -15.36
CA LYS A 17 -13.05 7.08 -16.66
C LYS A 17 -11.99 6.24 -17.36
N ASP A 18 -12.38 5.40 -18.32
CA ASP A 18 -11.45 4.55 -19.09
C ASP A 18 -10.27 5.31 -19.72
N GLN A 19 -10.49 6.56 -20.12
CA GLN A 19 -9.45 7.42 -20.69
C GLN A 19 -8.46 7.89 -19.62
N ASP A 20 -8.92 8.11 -18.39
CA ASP A 20 -8.10 8.52 -17.24
C ASP A 20 -7.42 7.33 -16.58
N LEU A 21 -7.89 6.09 -16.84
CA LEU A 21 -7.23 4.85 -16.41
C LEU A 21 -6.05 4.45 -17.31
N LYS A 22 -5.94 4.99 -18.53
CA LYS A 22 -4.82 4.69 -19.43
C LYS A 22 -3.49 5.20 -18.90
N ALA A 23 -3.43 6.46 -18.44
CA ALA A 23 -2.19 7.04 -17.93
C ALA A 23 -1.65 6.35 -16.66
N PRO A 24 -2.47 6.09 -15.61
CA PRO A 24 -2.03 5.32 -14.44
C PRO A 24 -1.63 3.88 -14.78
N SER A 25 -2.23 3.26 -15.79
CA SER A 25 -1.96 1.85 -16.10
C SER A 25 -0.51 1.56 -16.52
N GLU A 26 0.20 2.58 -17.03
CA GLU A 26 1.63 2.49 -17.36
C GLU A 26 2.53 2.65 -16.12
N ASP A 27 2.12 3.47 -15.15
CA ASP A 27 2.88 3.73 -13.91
C ASP A 27 2.53 2.80 -12.73
N ILE A 28 1.50 1.96 -12.86
CA ILE A 28 1.14 0.97 -11.84
C ILE A 28 2.01 -0.27 -11.99
N THR A 29 2.77 -0.57 -10.94
CA THR A 29 3.62 -1.75 -10.83
C THR A 29 3.06 -2.69 -9.77
N GLU A 30 2.86 -3.95 -10.14
CA GLU A 30 2.55 -5.00 -9.17
C GLU A 30 3.85 -5.41 -8.45
N ALA A 31 3.81 -5.45 -7.13
CA ALA A 31 4.92 -5.95 -6.31
C ALA A 31 4.46 -7.09 -5.39
N GLN A 32 5.32 -8.10 -5.27
CA GLN A 32 5.06 -9.27 -4.44
C GLN A 32 6.02 -9.29 -3.27
N TYR A 33 5.50 -9.55 -2.08
CA TYR A 33 6.29 -9.61 -0.85
C TYR A 33 5.97 -10.87 -0.07
N GLU A 34 6.99 -11.38 0.61
CA GLU A 34 6.92 -12.55 1.47
C GLU A 34 6.83 -12.16 2.94
N LYS A 35 6.42 -13.12 3.76
CA LYS A 35 6.37 -12.95 5.22
C LYS A 35 7.76 -12.54 5.75
N GLY A 36 7.77 -11.50 6.58
CA GLY A 36 9.00 -10.99 7.20
C GLY A 36 9.76 -9.97 6.36
N GLN A 37 9.31 -9.68 5.14
CA GLN A 37 9.76 -8.51 4.38
C GLN A 37 9.06 -7.24 4.88
N TYR A 38 9.48 -6.11 4.32
CA TYR A 38 8.86 -4.81 4.54
C TYR A 38 8.45 -4.25 3.18
N ILE A 39 7.22 -3.77 3.10
CA ILE A 39 6.76 -3.01 1.93
C ILE A 39 7.39 -1.61 2.00
N PHE A 40 7.33 -0.99 3.18
CA PHE A 40 8.06 0.21 3.56
C PHE A 40 8.33 0.21 5.07
N LYS A 41 9.28 1.05 5.51
CA LYS A 41 9.65 1.24 6.91
C LYS A 41 9.29 2.64 7.40
N GLU A 42 9.22 2.78 8.71
CA GLU A 42 9.10 4.10 9.36
C GLU A 42 10.27 4.98 8.95
N GLY A 43 9.99 6.22 8.53
CA GLY A 43 11.01 7.16 8.05
C GLY A 43 11.29 7.09 6.56
N ASP A 44 10.85 6.04 5.85
CA ASP A 44 11.02 5.96 4.39
C ASP A 44 10.23 7.08 3.70
N PRO A 45 10.76 7.66 2.61
CA PRO A 45 10.05 8.67 1.84
C PRO A 45 8.77 8.08 1.26
N THR A 46 7.73 8.90 1.23
CA THR A 46 6.42 8.49 0.73
C THR A 46 6.24 8.99 -0.70
N GLU A 47 6.50 8.12 -1.68
CA GLU A 47 6.54 8.48 -3.11
C GLU A 47 5.37 7.90 -3.91
N CYS A 48 4.68 6.89 -3.39
CA CYS A 48 3.57 6.22 -4.07
C CYS A 48 2.49 5.75 -3.09
N PHE A 49 1.32 5.42 -3.66
CA PHE A 49 0.24 4.73 -2.96
C PHE A 49 0.31 3.24 -3.23
N HIS A 50 -0.08 2.42 -2.26
CA HIS A 50 -0.18 0.97 -2.42
C HIS A 50 -1.62 0.51 -2.25
N VAL A 51 -1.99 -0.50 -3.01
CA VAL A 51 -3.29 -1.17 -2.87
C VAL A 51 -3.05 -2.63 -2.66
N LEU A 52 -3.46 -3.15 -1.51
CA LEU A 52 -3.31 -4.58 -1.25
C LEU A 52 -4.28 -5.35 -2.13
N THR A 53 -3.79 -6.20 -3.03
CA THR A 53 -4.63 -7.03 -3.91
C THR A 53 -4.77 -8.46 -3.40
N LYS A 54 -3.77 -8.97 -2.68
CA LYS A 54 -3.79 -10.32 -2.09
C LYS A 54 -3.05 -10.39 -0.75
N GLY A 55 -3.53 -11.28 0.11
CA GLY A 55 -2.93 -11.58 1.42
C GLY A 55 -3.31 -10.56 2.49
N ALA A 56 -2.47 -10.41 3.53
CA ALA A 56 -2.72 -9.51 4.65
C ALA A 56 -1.44 -8.81 5.08
N VAL A 57 -1.54 -7.51 5.37
CA VAL A 57 -0.42 -6.67 5.81
C VAL A 57 -0.78 -6.06 7.17
N LYS A 58 0.18 -6.03 8.09
CA LYS A 58 0.04 -5.27 9.34
C LYS A 58 0.88 -4.00 9.26
N CYS A 59 0.27 -2.88 9.64
CA CYS A 59 0.99 -1.64 9.90
C CYS A 59 1.42 -1.63 11.37
N VAL A 60 2.71 -1.46 11.61
CA VAL A 60 3.29 -1.45 12.96
C VAL A 60 4.08 -0.19 13.19
N LYS A 61 4.15 0.25 14.45
CA LYS A 61 5.05 1.33 14.86
C LYS A 61 5.92 0.87 16.01
N SER A 62 7.22 1.17 15.92
CA SER A 62 8.17 0.89 16.97
C SER A 62 8.07 1.97 18.05
N SER A 63 7.91 1.56 19.30
CA SER A 63 8.03 2.47 20.46
C SER A 63 9.48 2.49 20.96
N GLN A 64 9.87 3.56 21.66
CA GLN A 64 11.23 3.75 22.21
C GLN A 64 11.71 2.58 23.09
N GLY A 65 10.79 1.78 23.65
CA GLY A 65 11.11 0.58 24.44
C GLY A 65 11.26 -0.72 23.63
N GLY A 66 11.36 -0.66 22.29
CA GLY A 66 11.49 -1.85 21.43
C GLY A 66 10.22 -2.67 21.25
N LYS A 67 9.08 -2.20 21.78
CA LYS A 67 7.77 -2.83 21.56
C LYS A 67 7.16 -2.33 20.27
N GLU A 68 6.78 -3.25 19.38
CA GLU A 68 5.97 -2.94 18.20
C GLU A 68 4.49 -2.88 18.59
N ALA A 69 3.82 -1.78 18.24
CA ALA A 69 2.37 -1.66 18.33
C ALA A 69 1.75 -1.83 16.95
N VAL A 70 0.77 -2.73 16.82
CA VAL A 70 -0.02 -2.86 15.58
C VAL A 70 -0.99 -1.67 15.50
N LEU A 71 -0.82 -0.84 14.48
CA LEU A 71 -1.66 0.33 14.23
C LEU A 71 -2.93 -0.06 13.45
N LYS A 72 -2.78 -0.89 12.42
CA LYS A 72 -3.85 -1.29 11.52
C LYS A 72 -3.52 -2.63 10.86
N MET A 73 -4.54 -3.44 10.58
CA MET A 73 -4.44 -4.57 9.64
C MET A 73 -5.09 -4.17 8.32
N LEU A 74 -4.45 -4.54 7.22
CA LEU A 74 -4.87 -4.26 5.87
C LEU A 74 -5.23 -5.58 5.18
N LEU A 75 -6.34 -5.56 4.46
CA LEU A 75 -6.90 -6.67 3.70
C LEU A 75 -7.01 -6.31 2.21
N PRO A 76 -7.24 -7.30 1.33
CA PRO A 76 -7.39 -7.04 -0.09
C PRO A 76 -8.46 -5.99 -0.38
N GLY A 77 -8.12 -4.99 -1.20
CA GLY A 77 -8.94 -3.81 -1.50
C GLY A 77 -8.56 -2.57 -0.67
N ASP A 78 -7.78 -2.72 0.40
CA ASP A 78 -7.34 -1.58 1.20
C ASP A 78 -6.26 -0.77 0.48
N LEU A 79 -6.52 0.53 0.38
CA LEU A 79 -5.52 1.55 0.04
C LEU A 79 -4.71 1.90 1.30
N PHE A 80 -3.39 1.94 1.18
CA PHE A 80 -2.49 2.30 2.27
C PHE A 80 -1.25 3.05 1.73
N CYS A 81 -0.42 3.56 2.64
CA CYS A 81 0.33 4.83 2.52
C CYS A 81 -0.61 6.02 2.66
N CYS A 82 -0.55 6.67 3.82
CA CYS A 82 -1.50 7.68 4.25
C CYS A 82 -1.69 8.77 3.18
N GLU A 83 -2.95 9.04 2.86
CA GLU A 83 -3.42 10.27 2.20
C GLU A 83 -2.95 11.56 2.91
N ALA A 84 -2.36 11.47 4.11
CA ALA A 84 -1.75 12.61 4.80
C ALA A 84 -0.21 12.66 4.66
N ALA A 85 0.46 11.56 4.33
CA ALA A 85 1.93 11.52 4.20
C ALA A 85 2.37 11.87 2.78
N VAL A 86 1.68 11.32 1.77
CA VAL A 86 1.96 11.57 0.35
C VAL A 86 1.72 13.05 0.00
N PHE A 87 0.63 13.65 0.48
CA PHE A 87 0.26 15.02 0.12
C PHE A 87 1.02 16.10 0.89
N ASP A 88 1.53 15.77 2.09
CA ASP A 88 2.22 16.70 2.99
C ASP A 88 3.76 16.49 2.97
N GLY A 89 4.24 15.58 2.11
CA GLY A 89 5.66 15.25 1.93
C GLY A 89 6.34 14.64 3.16
N LYS A 90 5.54 14.05 4.06
CA LYS A 90 6.04 13.48 5.32
C LYS A 90 6.43 12.00 5.11
N PRO A 91 7.49 11.52 5.79
CA PRO A 91 7.88 10.12 5.71
C PRO A 91 6.84 9.20 6.36
N HIS A 92 6.95 7.90 6.09
CA HIS A 92 6.03 6.91 6.66
C HIS A 92 6.07 6.93 8.20
N PRO A 93 4.91 7.05 8.88
CA PRO A 93 4.84 7.16 10.34
C PRO A 93 5.00 5.82 11.08
N GLY A 94 5.18 4.73 10.33
CA GLY A 94 5.29 3.35 10.78
C GLY A 94 5.73 2.45 9.62
N CYS A 95 5.81 1.15 9.86
CA CYS A 95 6.21 0.13 8.89
C CYS A 95 4.98 -0.64 8.38
N ALA A 96 5.04 -1.13 7.13
CA ALA A 96 4.10 -2.12 6.61
C ALA A 96 4.80 -3.47 6.41
N GLN A 97 4.30 -4.50 7.10
CA GLN A 97 4.86 -5.84 7.11
C GLN A 97 3.83 -6.86 6.60
N PRO A 98 4.15 -7.66 5.57
CA PRO A 98 3.34 -8.81 5.16
C PRO A 98 3.24 -9.85 6.28
N MET A 99 2.04 -10.36 6.50
CA MET A 99 1.78 -11.47 7.45
C MET A 99 1.96 -12.85 6.81
N GLY A 100 2.08 -12.89 5.48
CA GLY A 100 2.23 -14.03 4.59
C GLY A 100 2.70 -13.55 3.21
N PRO A 101 2.62 -14.38 2.16
CA PRO A 101 2.73 -13.91 0.77
C PRO A 101 1.64 -12.88 0.48
N VAL A 102 2.02 -11.72 -0.06
CA VAL A 102 1.12 -10.62 -0.42
C VAL A 102 1.44 -10.07 -1.81
N THR A 103 0.44 -9.45 -2.43
CA THR A 103 0.56 -8.73 -3.70
C THR A 103 -0.01 -7.33 -3.51
N VAL A 104 0.73 -6.31 -3.91
CA VAL A 104 0.37 -4.88 -3.81
C VAL A 104 0.55 -4.16 -5.13
#